data_AF-A0A430Q8E5-F1
#
_entry.id   AF-A0A430Q8E5-F1
#
_cell.length_a   1.000
_cell.length_b   1.000
_cell.length_c   1.000
_cell.angle_alpha   90.00
_cell.angle_beta   90.00
_cell.angle_gamma   90.00
#
_symmetry.space_group_name_H-M   'P 1'
#
loop_
_entity.id
_entity.type
_entity.pdbx_description
1 polymer ?
#
loop_
_entity_poly.entity_id
_entity_poly.type
_entity_poly.pdbx_seq_one_letter_code
_entity_poly.pdbx_strand_id
1 'polypeptide(L)'
;MQCTRLIPSFLISNKSQTIRTINVAMGPLRSRQKIAFKTRYHWMLDLKKSKARAKYPWIPREPTTSMEIYGQKIIFPEMYLDFIVPNNLDKCELKPYVSWQSKLIEEEPLTAEVLFNNRYSQKITEMFKNGASNEEIMEYLKNTNC
;
A
#
# COMPACT_ATOMS: atom_id res chain seq x y z
N MET A 1 -11.06 -48.17 23.84
CA MET A 1 -11.49 -47.39 25.02
C MET A 1 -11.29 -45.93 24.70
N GLN A 2 -12.39 -45.22 24.48
CA GLN A 2 -12.44 -43.79 24.18
C GLN A 2 -12.19 -43.00 25.47
N CYS A 3 -11.38 -41.94 25.39
CA CYS A 3 -11.42 -40.87 26.39
C CYS A 3 -11.47 -39.54 25.64
N THR A 4 -12.70 -39.09 25.44
CA THR A 4 -13.05 -37.68 25.21
C THR A 4 -12.90 -36.90 26.52
N ARG A 5 -12.98 -35.55 26.41
CA ARG A 5 -13.16 -34.52 27.45
C ARG A 5 -11.86 -33.81 27.86
N LEU A 6 -11.79 -32.49 28.04
CA LEU A 6 -12.71 -31.36 27.94
C LEU A 6 -11.83 -30.10 27.87
N ILE A 7 -12.30 -29.08 27.15
CA ILE A 7 -11.71 -27.73 27.10
C ILE A 7 -11.85 -27.07 28.48
N PRO A 8 -10.82 -26.38 29.01
CA PRO A 8 -11.02 -25.25 29.90
C PRO A 8 -10.76 -23.95 29.13
N SER A 9 -11.78 -23.10 29.15
CA SER A 9 -11.79 -21.72 28.71
C SER A 9 -10.72 -20.91 29.43
N PHE A 10 -9.74 -20.40 28.68
CA PHE A 10 -8.90 -19.30 29.16
C PHE A 10 -9.72 -18.02 29.20
N LEU A 11 -10.18 -17.68 30.40
CA LEU A 11 -10.68 -16.35 30.73
C LEU A 11 -9.53 -15.35 30.57
N ILE A 12 -9.49 -14.68 29.42
CA ILE A 12 -8.68 -13.48 29.24
C ILE A 12 -9.30 -12.40 30.14
N SER A 13 -8.66 -12.15 31.27
CA SER A 13 -8.96 -11.03 32.14
C SER A 13 -8.74 -9.73 31.38
N ASN A 14 -9.84 -9.12 30.92
CA ASN A 14 -9.85 -7.74 30.45
C ASN A 14 -9.49 -6.85 31.63
N LYS A 15 -8.20 -6.52 31.79
CA LYS A 15 -7.80 -5.36 32.60
C LYS A 15 -8.31 -4.13 31.86
N SER A 16 -9.49 -3.65 32.24
CA SER A 16 -9.92 -2.31 31.86
C SER A 16 -8.86 -1.35 32.36
N GLN A 17 -8.16 -0.70 31.43
CA GLN A 17 -7.29 0.41 31.78
C GLN A 17 -8.19 1.49 32.37
N THR A 18 -8.12 1.70 33.67
CA THR A 18 -8.80 2.80 34.33
C THR A 18 -8.25 4.10 33.75
N ILE A 19 -9.13 4.84 33.06
CA ILE A 19 -8.81 6.14 32.48
C ILE A 19 -8.34 7.03 33.63
N ARG A 20 -7.04 7.36 33.64
CA ARG A 20 -6.47 8.31 34.59
C ARG A 20 -6.98 9.70 34.20
N THR A 21 -7.97 10.20 34.92
CA THR A 21 -8.34 11.61 34.84
C THR A 21 -7.30 12.43 35.61
N ILE A 22 -6.54 13.24 34.86
CA ILE A 22 -5.61 14.20 35.46
C ILE A 22 -6.45 15.40 35.90
N ASN A 23 -6.57 15.61 37.21
CA ASN A 23 -7.22 16.80 37.75
C ASN A 23 -6.39 18.04 37.39
N VAL A 24 -6.85 18.79 36.38
CA VAL A 24 -6.27 20.09 35.99
C VAL A 24 -6.90 21.17 36.87
N ALA A 25 -6.56 21.16 38.14
CA ALA A 25 -6.89 22.22 39.07
C ALA A 25 -5.62 22.57 39.83
N MET A 26 -5.09 23.77 39.59
CA MET A 26 -4.04 24.52 40.31
C MET A 26 -2.99 25.08 39.33
N GLY A 27 -3.31 26.23 38.72
CA GLY A 27 -2.37 27.04 37.97
C GLY A 27 -3.02 28.33 37.48
N PRO A 28 -2.47 29.53 37.77
CA PRO A 28 -3.06 30.78 37.32
C PRO A 28 -2.69 31.04 35.85
N LEU A 29 -3.70 31.46 35.07
CA LEU A 29 -3.59 32.05 33.72
C LEU A 29 -3.45 31.08 32.51
N ARG A 30 -4.61 30.59 32.05
CA ARG A 30 -5.18 30.81 30.70
C ARG A 30 -4.35 30.54 29.42
N SER A 31 -3.31 29.71 29.40
CA SER A 31 -2.68 29.28 28.14
C SER A 31 -3.33 28.06 27.45
N ARG A 32 -4.40 27.50 28.03
CA ARG A 32 -5.19 26.41 27.42
C ARG A 32 -6.33 26.91 26.55
N GLN A 33 -6.04 27.64 25.47
CA GLN A 33 -7.09 27.99 24.50
C GLN A 33 -6.58 28.05 23.06
N LYS A 34 -5.93 26.99 22.56
CA LYS A 34 -5.69 26.84 21.10
C LYS A 34 -5.92 25.44 20.53
N ILE A 35 -6.25 24.44 21.36
CA ILE A 35 -6.53 23.07 20.88
C ILE A 35 -7.98 22.97 20.39
N ALA A 36 -8.95 23.53 21.13
CA ALA A 36 -10.36 23.48 20.78
C ALA A 36 -10.72 24.25 19.50
N PHE A 37 -9.98 25.31 19.14
CA PHE A 37 -10.19 26.02 17.88
C PHE A 37 -9.65 25.25 16.68
N LYS A 38 -8.48 24.60 16.81
CA LYS A 38 -7.92 23.74 15.75
C LYS A 38 -8.84 22.56 15.43
N THR A 39 -9.37 21.87 16.45
CA THR A 39 -10.27 20.73 16.25
C THR A 39 -11.63 21.14 15.69
N ARG A 40 -12.19 22.28 16.11
CA ARG A 40 -13.45 22.82 15.54
C ARG A 40 -13.31 23.23 14.07
N TYR A 41 -12.20 23.85 13.69
CA TYR A 41 -11.99 24.29 12.32
C TYR A 41 -11.83 23.09 11.36
N HIS A 42 -11.01 22.10 11.72
CA HIS A 42 -10.88 20.88 10.92
C HIS A 42 -12.22 20.12 10.81
N TRP A 43 -12.98 19.98 11.89
CA TRP A 43 -14.31 19.37 11.84
C TRP A 43 -15.26 20.11 10.88
N MET A 44 -15.27 21.44 10.92
CA MET A 44 -16.08 22.25 10.01
C MET A 44 -15.64 22.12 8.55
N LEU A 45 -14.33 22.02 8.28
CA LEU A 45 -13.79 21.71 6.95
C LEU A 45 -14.19 20.31 6.48
N ASP A 46 -14.12 19.31 7.34
CA ASP A 46 -14.49 17.93 7.03
C ASP A 46 -16.00 17.79 6.78
N LEU A 47 -16.82 18.53 7.53
CA LEU A 47 -18.27 18.66 7.27
C LEU A 47 -18.55 19.29 5.91
N LYS A 48 -17.83 20.37 5.54
CA LYS A 48 -17.93 20.98 4.21
C LYS A 48 -17.51 20.01 3.11
N LYS A 49 -16.38 19.30 3.28
CA LYS A 49 -15.92 18.25 2.36
C LYS A 49 -16.94 17.11 2.24
N SER A 50 -17.56 16.68 3.35
CA SER A 50 -18.57 15.64 3.38
C SER A 50 -19.86 16.05 2.65
N LYS A 51 -20.40 17.24 2.96
CA LYS A 51 -21.56 17.81 2.24
C LYS A 51 -21.28 17.98 0.75
N ALA A 52 -20.09 18.42 0.39
CA ALA A 52 -19.69 18.53 -1.01
C ALA A 52 -19.64 17.14 -1.69
N ARG A 53 -19.13 16.10 -1.01
CA ARG A 53 -19.12 14.70 -1.50
C ARG A 53 -20.53 14.14 -1.66
N ALA A 54 -21.43 14.44 -0.73
CA ALA A 54 -22.81 13.94 -0.74
C ALA A 54 -23.69 14.52 -1.86
N LYS A 55 -23.30 15.64 -2.48
CA LYS A 55 -24.06 16.25 -3.59
C LYS A 55 -24.06 15.36 -4.86
N TYR A 56 -22.96 14.65 -5.12
CA TYR A 56 -22.82 13.71 -6.25
C TYR A 56 -21.96 12.50 -5.82
N PRO A 57 -22.54 11.54 -5.07
CA PRO A 57 -21.78 10.44 -4.48
C PRO A 57 -21.29 9.39 -5.49
N TRP A 58 -21.90 9.31 -6.68
CA TRP A 58 -21.60 8.29 -7.70
C TRP A 58 -20.55 8.72 -8.75
N ILE A 59 -20.07 9.97 -8.71
CA ILE A 59 -19.07 10.46 -9.65
C ILE A 59 -17.69 10.25 -9.01
N PRO A 60 -16.83 9.35 -9.55
CA PRO A 60 -15.45 9.25 -9.11
C PRO A 60 -14.78 10.62 -9.28
N ARG A 61 -14.22 11.17 -8.20
CA ARG A 61 -13.52 12.45 -8.29
C ARG A 61 -12.07 12.19 -8.64
N GLU A 62 -11.68 12.70 -9.79
CA GLU A 62 -10.27 12.83 -10.12
C GLU A 62 -9.58 13.74 -9.08
N PRO A 63 -8.32 13.45 -8.72
CA PRO A 63 -7.56 14.33 -7.85
C PRO A 63 -7.40 15.70 -8.52
N THR A 64 -7.36 16.78 -7.74
CA THR A 64 -7.34 18.15 -8.26
C THR A 64 -6.07 18.44 -9.07
N THR A 65 -6.15 18.44 -10.39
CA THR A 65 -4.97 18.59 -11.27
C THR A 65 -4.48 20.02 -11.44
N SER A 66 -5.25 21.00 -10.96
CA SER A 66 -4.85 22.42 -10.96
C SER A 66 -5.44 23.16 -9.78
N MET A 67 -4.76 24.21 -9.33
CA MET A 67 -5.21 25.11 -8.27
C MET A 67 -5.08 26.58 -8.72
N GLU A 68 -6.10 27.39 -8.42
CA GLU A 68 -6.04 28.82 -8.62
C GLU A 68 -5.43 29.49 -7.38
N ILE A 69 -4.29 30.17 -7.54
CA ILE A 69 -3.61 30.94 -6.50
C ILE A 69 -3.49 32.38 -7.01
N TYR A 70 -4.10 33.34 -6.31
CA TYR A 70 -4.10 34.77 -6.67
C TYR A 70 -4.51 35.07 -8.13
N GLY A 71 -5.50 34.34 -8.65
CA GLY A 71 -5.97 34.48 -10.03
C GLY A 71 -5.05 33.85 -11.09
N GLN A 72 -3.96 33.19 -10.68
CA GLN A 72 -3.11 32.38 -11.55
C GLN A 72 -3.45 30.90 -11.39
N LYS A 73 -3.67 30.20 -12.51
CA LYS A 73 -3.92 28.76 -12.52
C LYS A 73 -2.59 28.01 -12.53
N ILE A 74 -2.27 27.36 -11.41
CA ILE A 74 -1.12 26.47 -11.27
C ILE A 74 -1.56 25.05 -11.62
N ILE A 75 -0.82 24.39 -12.50
CA ILE A 75 -1.10 23.02 -12.97
C ILE A 75 -0.09 22.07 -12.33
N PHE A 76 -0.55 20.89 -11.90
CA PHE A 76 0.27 19.84 -11.30
C PHE A 76 0.42 18.68 -12.31
N PRO A 77 1.49 18.67 -13.14
CA PRO A 77 1.68 17.65 -14.18
C PRO A 77 1.70 16.23 -13.62
N GLU A 78 2.27 16.03 -12.42
CA GLU A 78 2.34 14.75 -11.70
C GLU A 78 0.97 14.18 -11.28
N MET A 79 -0.09 15.00 -11.33
CA MET A 79 -1.45 14.58 -11.01
C MET A 79 -2.26 14.15 -12.24
N TYR A 80 -1.72 14.31 -13.46
CA TYR A 80 -2.31 13.75 -14.66
C TYR A 80 -1.97 12.27 -14.81
N LEU A 81 -2.93 11.51 -15.33
CA LEU A 81 -2.71 10.12 -15.71
C LEU A 81 -2.14 10.08 -17.12
N ASP A 82 -0.89 9.63 -17.24
CA ASP A 82 -0.25 9.40 -18.52
C ASP A 82 -0.47 7.96 -18.99
N PHE A 83 -1.06 7.80 -20.17
CA PHE A 83 -1.17 6.50 -20.81
C PHE A 83 0.13 6.18 -21.55
N ILE A 84 0.92 5.27 -21.00
CA ILE A 84 2.15 4.78 -21.64
C ILE A 84 1.78 3.74 -22.70
N VAL A 85 1.69 4.17 -23.95
CA VAL A 85 1.40 3.30 -25.10
C VAL A 85 2.72 2.91 -25.79
N PRO A 86 3.03 1.61 -25.95
CA PRO A 86 4.21 1.18 -26.70
C PRO A 86 4.15 1.65 -28.17
N ASN A 87 5.28 2.10 -28.72
CA ASN A 87 5.33 2.60 -30.10
C ASN A 87 5.21 1.50 -31.16
N ASN A 88 5.55 0.25 -30.81
CA ASN A 88 5.76 -0.84 -31.77
C ASN A 88 4.55 -1.77 -31.94
N LEU A 89 3.33 -1.26 -31.77
CA LEU A 89 2.11 -2.07 -31.86
C LEU A 89 1.88 -2.65 -33.26
N ASP A 90 2.34 -1.97 -34.31
CA ASP A 90 2.22 -2.42 -35.70
C ASP A 90 2.97 -3.74 -35.97
N LYS A 91 4.00 -4.04 -35.17
CA LYS A 91 4.82 -5.25 -35.28
C LYS A 91 4.46 -6.31 -34.22
N CYS A 92 3.33 -6.16 -33.54
CA CYS A 92 2.91 -7.11 -32.51
C CYS A 92 2.30 -8.37 -33.15
N GLU A 93 3.00 -9.49 -32.99
CA GLU A 93 2.54 -10.81 -33.46
C GLU A 93 1.37 -11.33 -32.64
N LEU A 94 1.35 -11.02 -31.34
CA LEU A 94 0.33 -11.49 -30.41
C LEU A 94 -1.04 -10.90 -30.75
N LYS A 95 -2.06 -11.77 -30.74
CA LYS A 95 -3.46 -11.43 -31.01
C LYS A 95 -4.29 -11.54 -29.74
N PRO A 96 -5.43 -10.83 -29.64
CA PRO A 96 -6.29 -10.89 -28.46
C PRO A 96 -6.94 -12.26 -28.24
N TYR A 97 -6.99 -13.10 -29.27
CA TYR A 97 -7.57 -14.43 -29.21
C TYR A 97 -6.53 -15.49 -29.57
N VAL A 98 -6.67 -16.66 -28.95
CA VAL A 98 -5.82 -17.82 -29.17
C VAL A 98 -6.57 -18.84 -30.03
N SER A 99 -5.85 -19.52 -30.93
CA SER A 99 -6.41 -20.58 -31.77
C SER A 99 -6.81 -21.80 -30.94
N TRP A 100 -7.94 -22.43 -31.23
CA TRP A 100 -8.38 -23.68 -30.59
C TRP A 100 -7.42 -24.87 -30.75
N GLN A 101 -6.52 -24.81 -31.74
CA GLN A 101 -5.51 -25.84 -31.99
C GLN A 101 -4.31 -25.74 -31.05
N SER A 102 -4.23 -24.71 -30.20
CA SER A 102 -3.13 -24.56 -29.23
C SER A 102 -3.18 -25.67 -28.18
N LYS A 103 -2.01 -26.12 -27.75
CA LYS A 103 -1.91 -27.04 -26.62
C LYS A 103 -2.29 -26.32 -25.34
N LEU A 104 -3.05 -27.00 -24.48
CA LEU A 104 -3.33 -26.52 -23.13
C LEU A 104 -2.06 -26.73 -22.29
N ILE A 105 -1.58 -25.65 -21.67
CA ILE A 105 -0.44 -25.67 -20.76
C ILE A 105 -1.01 -25.42 -19.37
N GLU A 106 -0.80 -26.35 -18.44
CA GLU A 106 -1.11 -26.14 -17.03
C GLU A 106 0.09 -25.45 -16.39
N GLU A 107 -0.07 -24.17 -16.03
CA GLU A 107 0.96 -23.40 -15.34
C GLU A 107 0.72 -23.41 -13.82
N GLU A 108 1.79 -23.68 -13.07
CA GLU A 108 1.79 -23.58 -11.62
C GLU A 108 1.70 -22.11 -11.16
N PRO A 109 1.18 -21.84 -9.94
CA PRO A 109 1.11 -20.48 -9.43
C PRO A 109 2.48 -19.84 -9.30
N LEU A 110 2.60 -18.58 -9.74
CA LEU A 110 3.84 -17.80 -9.65
C LEU A 110 4.12 -17.41 -8.19
N THR A 111 4.91 -18.23 -7.48
CA THR A 111 5.37 -17.95 -6.11
C THR A 111 6.70 -17.21 -6.10
N ALA A 112 7.02 -16.56 -4.98
CA ALA A 112 8.29 -15.87 -4.80
C ALA A 112 9.50 -16.83 -4.94
N GLU A 113 9.33 -18.09 -4.50
CA GLU A 113 10.34 -19.14 -4.65
C GLU A 113 10.58 -19.49 -6.12
N VAL A 114 9.51 -19.66 -6.91
CA VAL A 114 9.63 -19.94 -8.36
C VAL A 114 10.32 -18.78 -9.07
N LEU A 115 9.96 -17.53 -8.77
CA LEU A 115 10.63 -16.35 -9.32
C LEU A 115 12.11 -16.28 -8.94
N PHE A 116 12.43 -16.55 -7.67
CA PHE A 116 13.81 -16.56 -7.20
C PHE A 116 14.62 -17.64 -7.90
N ASN A 117 14.06 -18.84 -8.00
CA ASN A 117 14.72 -19.97 -8.65
C ASN A 117 14.94 -19.70 -10.14
N ASN A 118 13.96 -19.16 -10.85
CA ASN A 118 14.09 -18.88 -12.29
C ASN A 118 15.13 -17.81 -12.59
N ARG A 119 15.25 -16.77 -11.76
CA ARG A 119 16.12 -15.62 -12.04
C ARG A 119 17.51 -15.72 -11.42
N TYR A 120 17.62 -16.20 -10.18
CA TYR A 120 18.84 -16.08 -9.39
C TYR A 120 19.54 -17.42 -9.13
N SER A 121 18.82 -18.55 -9.11
CA SER A 121 19.42 -19.83 -8.67
C SER A 121 20.66 -20.22 -9.48
N GLN A 122 20.59 -20.15 -10.81
CA GLN A 122 21.68 -20.56 -11.69
C GLN A 122 22.96 -19.79 -11.35
N LYS A 123 22.87 -18.47 -11.30
CA LYS A 123 24.02 -17.61 -11.03
C LYS A 123 24.56 -17.75 -9.60
N ILE A 124 23.69 -17.92 -8.60
CA ILE A 124 24.13 -18.19 -7.22
C ILE A 124 24.89 -19.52 -7.17
N THR A 125 24.39 -20.56 -7.83
CA THR A 125 25.08 -21.86 -7.85
C THR A 125 26.43 -21.80 -8.57
N GLU A 126 26.56 -20.98 -9.61
CA GLU A 126 27.83 -20.72 -10.29
C GLU A 126 28.82 -19.99 -9.39
N MET A 127 28.39 -18.91 -8.73
CA MET A 127 29.23 -18.17 -7.78
C MET A 127 29.69 -19.06 -6.63
N PHE A 128 28.79 -19.90 -6.10
CA PHE A 128 29.12 -20.84 -5.05
C PHE A 128 30.14 -21.90 -5.51
N LYS A 129 29.98 -22.45 -6.72
CA LYS A 129 30.95 -23.38 -7.33
C LYS A 129 32.32 -22.73 -7.55
N ASN A 130 32.35 -21.43 -7.85
CA ASN A 130 33.56 -20.65 -8.04
C ASN A 130 34.23 -20.25 -6.70
N GLY A 131 33.65 -20.63 -5.56
CA GLY A 131 34.20 -20.35 -4.23
C GLY A 131 33.89 -18.95 -3.70
N ALA A 132 32.88 -18.26 -4.26
CA ALA A 132 32.45 -16.95 -3.76
C ALA A 132 31.95 -17.06 -2.32
N SER A 133 32.27 -16.04 -1.51
CA SER A 133 31.80 -15.97 -0.14
C SER A 133 30.31 -15.63 -0.07
N ASN A 134 29.66 -15.96 1.05
CA ASN A 134 28.25 -15.62 1.26
C ASN A 134 28.02 -14.10 1.21
N GLU A 135 28.99 -13.30 1.64
CA GLU A 135 28.91 -11.83 1.63
C GLU A 135 28.88 -11.29 0.20
N GLU A 136 29.74 -11.81 -0.68
CA GLU A 136 29.77 -11.45 -2.11
C GLU A 136 28.46 -11.81 -2.83
N ILE A 137 27.89 -12.99 -2.53
CA ILE A 137 26.59 -13.40 -3.08
C ILE A 137 25.49 -12.45 -2.62
N MET A 138 25.50 -12.05 -1.34
CA MET A 138 24.51 -11.11 -0.82
C MET A 138 24.68 -9.69 -1.36
N GLU A 139 25.91 -9.24 -1.59
CA GLU A 139 26.19 -7.96 -2.25
C GLU A 139 25.71 -7.97 -3.71
N TYR A 140 25.97 -9.07 -4.44
CA TYR A 140 25.43 -9.27 -5.78
C TYR A 140 23.90 -9.12 -5.79
N LEU A 141 23.21 -9.79 -4.87
CA LEU A 141 21.74 -9.72 -4.78
C LEU A 141 21.23 -8.32 -4.46
N LYS A 142 21.92 -7.57 -3.59
CA LYS A 142 21.57 -6.17 -3.27
C LYS A 142 21.74 -5.25 -4.48
N ASN A 143 22.76 -5.49 -5.29
CA ASN A 143 23.08 -4.66 -6.46
C ASN A 143 22.16 -4.97 -7.65
N THR A 144 21.60 -6.18 -7.74
CA THR A 144 20.62 -6.52 -8.77
C THR A 144 19.23 -6.01 -8.41
N ASN A 145 19.00 -4.70 -8.58
CA ASN A 145 17.71 -4.00 -8.61
C ASN A 145 16.56 -4.71 -7.88
N CYS A 146 16.66 -4.73 -6.55
CA CYS A 146 15.52 -4.57 -5.67
C CYS A 146 15.32 -3.08 -5.40
#